data_AF-A0A0N4V7F4-F1
#
_entry.id   AF-A0A0N4V7F4-F1
#
_cell.length_a   1.000
_cell.length_b   1.000
_cell.length_c   1.000
_cell.angle_alpha   90.00
_cell.angle_beta   90.00
_cell.angle_gamma   90.00
#
_symmetry.space_group_name_H-M   'P 1'
#
loop_
_entity.id
_entity.type
_entity.pdbx_description
1 polymer ?
#
loop_
_entity_poly.entity_id
_entity_poly.type
_entity_poly.pdbx_seq_one_letter_code
_entity_poly.pdbx_strand_id
1 'polypeptide(L)'
;MQLAQHLRPFASFGRGVLSLRTWRKFSSVNRSSVASEDAGESGEDESLPFINKYDPFLVIPQAWVSSLATAEENKVDIIKLHPTVFRTLPRLDLLHRNITWQLMYRNLDLTKMLSKAEMPGGGRKPWPQKKMGRHHAGSIRAPHFSRGGFAHGARGPRTWFYMLPDSIRLEGLCVALTLKHVQNDLVIVDDFASLPTNEPQYLHDLADLRNWGYSVLFVSDSADVSTKLVEACNEISSFTIMPVYGLNCFSLVKYETVVICQKALKILQERILLQKNRAGTMHKKYRYLDMKKILLGEAEKEMDPKFPPFI
;
A
#
# COMPACT_ATOMS: atom_id res chain seq x y z
N MET A 1 -37.50 21.58 33.76
CA MET A 1 -38.45 21.84 32.65
C MET A 1 -37.66 22.54 31.55
N GLN A 2 -37.15 21.75 30.60
CA GLN A 2 -37.70 21.64 29.24
C GLN A 2 -37.26 22.81 28.36
N LEU A 3 -36.23 22.56 27.56
CA LEU A 3 -36.25 22.80 26.11
C LEU A 3 -35.19 21.91 25.46
N ALA A 4 -35.58 20.66 25.26
CA ALA A 4 -35.00 19.79 24.25
C ALA A 4 -35.57 20.20 22.88
N GLN A 5 -34.79 19.96 21.81
CA GLN A 5 -35.17 19.69 20.41
C GLN A 5 -34.43 20.57 19.40
N HIS A 6 -33.31 20.03 18.89
CA HIS A 6 -33.02 19.83 17.45
C HIS A 6 -31.51 19.85 17.18
N LEU A 7 -30.83 18.78 17.56
CA LEU A 7 -29.61 18.32 16.89
C LEU A 7 -29.82 16.83 16.57
N ARG A 8 -29.91 16.50 15.27
CA ARG A 8 -30.00 15.11 14.81
C ARG A 8 -28.60 14.47 14.90
N PRO A 9 -28.45 13.27 15.48
CA PRO A 9 -27.20 12.54 15.46
C PRO A 9 -26.96 11.95 14.07
N PHE A 10 -25.73 12.10 13.57
CA PHE A 10 -25.24 11.40 12.38
C PHE A 10 -25.30 9.89 12.65
N ALA A 11 -26.10 9.18 11.84
CA ALA A 11 -26.29 7.75 11.95
C ALA A 11 -24.96 7.01 11.72
N SER A 12 -24.70 6.09 12.64
CA SER A 12 -23.70 5.04 12.57
C SER A 12 -23.86 4.21 11.28
N PHE A 13 -22.89 4.32 10.37
CA PHE A 13 -22.75 3.33 9.29
C PHE A 13 -22.25 2.02 9.90
N GLY A 14 -23.07 0.98 9.75
CA GLY A 14 -22.91 -0.31 10.39
C GLY A 14 -21.55 -0.96 10.13
N ARG A 15 -20.95 -1.45 11.21
CA ARG A 15 -19.89 -2.45 11.17
C ARG A 15 -20.48 -3.75 10.60
N GLY A 16 -20.29 -3.98 9.31
CA GLY A 16 -20.52 -5.28 8.71
C GLY A 16 -19.43 -6.24 9.19
N VAL A 17 -19.76 -7.07 10.19
CA VAL A 17 -18.96 -8.23 10.56
C VAL A 17 -18.99 -9.18 9.36
N LEU A 18 -17.89 -9.21 8.59
CA LEU A 18 -17.64 -10.23 7.58
C LEU A 18 -17.46 -11.56 8.32
N SER A 19 -18.57 -12.28 8.43
CA SER A 19 -18.65 -13.62 8.99
C SER A 19 -17.70 -14.56 8.24
N LEU A 20 -16.87 -15.29 9.00
CA LEU A 20 -16.04 -16.44 8.60
C LEU A 20 -16.83 -17.59 7.89
N ARG A 21 -18.12 -17.42 7.60
CA ARG A 21 -19.00 -18.44 7.00
C ARG A 21 -18.94 -18.54 5.48
N THR A 22 -18.39 -17.55 4.77
CA THR A 22 -18.23 -17.64 3.30
C THR A 22 -17.08 -18.55 2.87
N TRP A 23 -16.23 -18.98 3.82
CA TRP A 23 -15.05 -19.78 3.55
C TRP A 23 -15.32 -21.28 3.29
N ARG A 24 -16.45 -21.84 3.72
CA ARG A 24 -16.77 -23.26 3.46
C ARG A 24 -17.21 -23.56 2.01
N LYS A 25 -17.47 -22.55 1.18
CA LYS A 25 -17.99 -22.76 -0.19
C LYS A 25 -16.93 -22.73 -1.29
N PHE A 26 -15.71 -22.28 -1.01
CA PHE A 26 -14.63 -22.25 -2.01
C PHE A 26 -13.70 -23.47 -1.94
N SER A 27 -13.68 -24.20 -0.83
CA SER A 27 -12.93 -25.46 -0.69
C SER A 27 -13.68 -26.69 -1.20
N SER A 28 -14.95 -26.57 -1.60
CA SER A 28 -15.81 -27.72 -1.94
C SER A 28 -15.96 -28.01 -3.44
N VAL A 29 -15.21 -27.33 -4.32
CA VAL A 29 -15.42 -27.46 -5.79
C VAL A 29 -14.60 -28.59 -6.44
N ASN A 30 -13.72 -29.28 -5.71
CA ASN A 30 -13.07 -30.50 -6.22
C ASN A 30 -13.24 -31.67 -5.23
N ARG A 31 -14.38 -32.36 -5.31
CA ARG A 31 -14.52 -33.72 -4.80
C ARG A 31 -15.52 -34.51 -5.63
N SER A 32 -15.14 -34.83 -6.87
CA SER A 32 -15.69 -35.97 -7.59
C SER A 32 -14.75 -37.16 -7.36
N SER A 33 -15.18 -38.08 -6.51
CA SER A 33 -14.54 -39.35 -6.21
C SER A 33 -14.53 -40.26 -7.44
N VAL A 34 -13.33 -40.62 -7.90
CA VAL A 34 -13.10 -41.90 -8.58
C VAL A 34 -12.31 -42.75 -7.60
N ALA A 35 -12.88 -43.89 -7.23
CA ALA A 35 -12.26 -44.89 -6.38
C ALA A 35 -11.19 -45.63 -7.18
N SER A 36 -9.97 -45.65 -6.67
CA SER A 36 -8.98 -46.69 -6.93
C SER A 36 -8.10 -46.76 -5.70
N GLU A 37 -8.23 -47.87 -4.99
CA GLU A 37 -7.34 -48.30 -3.91
C GLU A 37 -5.96 -48.57 -4.53
N ASP A 38 -4.92 -47.93 -3.98
CA ASP A 38 -3.59 -48.53 -3.81
C ASP A 38 -2.79 -47.66 -2.83
N ALA A 39 -2.23 -48.33 -1.82
CA ALA A 39 -1.57 -47.72 -0.67
C ALA A 39 -0.10 -47.37 -0.98
N GLY A 40 0.32 -46.16 -0.58
CA GLY A 40 1.71 -45.73 -0.53
C GLY A 40 1.83 -44.28 -0.03
N GLU A 41 2.38 -44.08 1.16
CA GLU A 41 2.66 -42.77 1.76
C GLU A 41 3.72 -41.98 0.96
N SER A 42 3.41 -40.74 0.57
CA SER A 42 4.38 -39.63 0.50
C SER A 42 3.69 -38.31 0.13
N GLY A 43 3.70 -37.34 1.05
CA GLY A 43 3.53 -35.90 0.82
C GLY A 43 2.28 -35.45 0.06
N GLU A 44 1.36 -34.74 0.74
CA GLU A 44 0.38 -33.92 0.02
C GLU A 44 1.13 -32.95 -0.90
N ASP A 45 1.12 -33.21 -2.21
CA ASP A 45 1.61 -32.27 -3.20
C ASP A 45 0.76 -30.99 -3.09
N GLU A 46 1.23 -30.01 -2.30
CA GLU A 46 0.66 -28.66 -2.25
C GLU A 46 0.82 -28.03 -3.65
N SER A 47 -0.11 -28.38 -4.55
CA SER A 47 -0.10 -27.88 -5.91
C SER A 47 -0.41 -26.39 -5.86
N LEU A 48 0.53 -25.58 -6.35
CA LEU A 48 0.37 -24.12 -6.38
C LEU A 48 -0.87 -23.76 -7.24
N PRO A 49 -1.79 -22.94 -6.73
CA PRO A 49 -3.04 -22.63 -7.41
C PRO A 49 -2.80 -21.69 -8.60
N PHE A 50 -3.70 -21.72 -9.60
CA PHE A 50 -3.69 -20.82 -10.77
C PHE A 50 -2.43 -20.88 -11.66
N ILE A 51 -1.75 -22.02 -11.67
CA ILE A 51 -0.62 -22.28 -12.55
C ILE A 51 -1.08 -23.08 -13.78
N ASN A 52 -0.64 -22.65 -14.97
CA ASN A 52 -0.80 -23.43 -16.19
C ASN A 52 0.26 -24.55 -16.22
N LYS A 53 -0.16 -25.78 -15.92
CA LYS A 53 0.72 -26.96 -15.89
C LYS A 53 1.28 -27.33 -17.27
N TYR A 54 0.66 -26.84 -18.34
CA TYR A 54 1.03 -27.17 -19.71
C TYR A 54 2.08 -26.23 -20.31
N ASP A 55 2.50 -25.18 -19.59
CA ASP A 55 3.51 -24.26 -20.08
C ASP A 55 4.93 -24.83 -19.91
N PRO A 56 5.66 -25.15 -20.99
CA PRO A 56 6.98 -25.79 -20.91
C PRO A 56 8.07 -24.85 -20.38
N PHE A 57 7.82 -23.54 -20.38
CA PHE A 57 8.76 -22.52 -19.91
C PHE A 57 8.52 -22.09 -18.45
N LEU A 58 7.54 -22.70 -17.79
CA LEU A 58 7.23 -22.40 -16.40
C LEU A 58 8.30 -23.00 -15.49
N VAL A 59 9.01 -22.14 -14.77
CA VAL A 59 9.97 -22.58 -13.74
C VAL A 59 9.53 -22.01 -12.41
N ILE A 60 9.32 -22.90 -11.44
CA ILE A 60 8.86 -22.59 -10.10
C ILE A 60 10.07 -22.17 -9.25
N PRO A 61 10.14 -20.91 -8.77
CA PRO A 61 11.19 -20.50 -7.85
C PRO A 61 11.10 -21.29 -6.54
N GLN A 62 12.25 -21.53 -5.91
CA GLN A 62 12.36 -22.22 -4.62
C GLN A 62 13.20 -21.38 -3.68
N ALA A 63 12.95 -21.49 -2.38
CA ALA A 63 13.74 -20.81 -1.36
C ALA A 63 13.91 -21.70 -0.13
N TRP A 64 15.04 -21.53 0.55
CA TRP A 64 15.33 -22.24 1.79
C TRP A 64 14.51 -21.66 2.93
N VAL A 65 14.06 -22.54 3.80
CA VAL A 65 13.46 -22.19 5.09
C VAL A 65 14.51 -22.38 6.18
N SER A 66 14.78 -21.32 6.91
CA SER A 66 15.79 -21.26 7.95
C SER A 66 15.16 -21.21 9.34
N SER A 67 15.83 -21.79 10.32
CA SER A 67 15.43 -21.67 11.74
C SER A 67 16.12 -20.48 12.43
N LEU A 68 15.45 -19.85 13.39
CA LEU A 68 16.05 -18.82 14.27
C LEU A 68 16.50 -19.37 15.63
N ALA A 69 16.40 -20.68 15.86
CA ALA A 69 16.75 -21.29 17.15
C ALA A 69 18.26 -21.32 17.42
N THR A 70 19.08 -21.35 16.38
CA THR A 70 20.55 -21.40 16.45
C THR A 70 21.13 -20.18 15.74
N ALA A 71 22.27 -19.67 16.19
CA ALA A 71 22.93 -18.53 15.51
C ALA A 71 23.35 -18.91 14.08
N GLU A 72 23.93 -20.11 13.92
CA GLU A 72 24.29 -20.69 12.63
C GLU A 72 23.06 -20.93 11.75
N GLU A 73 23.24 -20.83 10.43
CA GLU A 73 22.17 -20.99 9.45
C GLU A 73 21.83 -22.48 9.27
N ASN A 74 20.80 -22.93 9.97
CA ASN A 74 20.22 -24.26 9.80
C ASN A 74 19.11 -24.23 8.74
N LYS A 75 19.35 -24.90 7.60
CA LYS A 75 18.39 -25.05 6.49
C LYS A 75 17.49 -26.24 6.76
N VAL A 76 16.25 -25.96 7.13
CA VAL A 76 15.27 -26.95 7.59
C VAL A 76 14.53 -27.58 6.42
N ASP A 77 14.01 -26.73 5.52
CA ASP A 77 13.13 -27.16 4.42
C ASP A 77 13.34 -26.30 3.16
N ILE A 78 12.77 -26.73 2.03
CA ILE A 78 12.74 -26.00 0.76
C ILE A 78 11.28 -25.73 0.40
N ILE A 79 10.90 -24.45 0.36
CA ILE A 79 9.54 -24.06 -0.02
C ILE A 79 9.48 -23.64 -1.49
N LYS A 80 8.42 -24.10 -2.18
CA LYS A 80 8.10 -23.70 -3.56
C LYS A 80 7.39 -22.34 -3.53
N LEU A 81 7.92 -21.37 -4.28
CA LEU A 81 7.38 -20.02 -4.38
C LEU A 81 6.53 -19.87 -5.65
N HIS A 82 5.43 -19.10 -5.56
CA HIS A 82 4.58 -18.88 -6.73
C HIS A 82 5.28 -18.01 -7.80
N PRO A 83 5.43 -18.47 -9.07
CA PRO A 83 6.17 -17.75 -10.11
C PRO A 83 5.55 -16.40 -10.45
N THR A 84 4.22 -16.26 -10.47
CA THR A 84 3.54 -14.97 -10.71
C THR A 84 3.82 -13.90 -9.66
N VAL A 85 4.34 -14.26 -8.48
CA VAL A 85 4.68 -13.32 -7.40
C VAL A 85 6.20 -13.08 -7.34
N PHE A 86 6.99 -14.15 -7.36
CA PHE A 86 8.44 -14.11 -7.14
C PHE A 86 9.29 -14.24 -8.41
N ARG A 87 8.66 -14.44 -9.58
CA ARG A 87 9.32 -14.56 -10.89
C ARG A 87 8.65 -13.65 -11.92
N THR A 88 8.30 -12.44 -11.51
CA THR A 88 7.80 -11.40 -12.42
C THR A 88 8.95 -10.73 -13.18
N LEU A 89 8.66 -10.13 -14.34
CA LEU A 89 9.69 -9.38 -15.07
C LEU A 89 10.14 -8.17 -14.21
N PRO A 90 11.44 -7.96 -13.95
CA PRO A 90 11.94 -6.89 -13.10
C PRO A 90 11.73 -5.49 -13.72
N ARG A 91 10.52 -4.95 -13.53
CA ARG A 91 10.08 -3.65 -14.04
C ARG A 91 10.32 -2.53 -13.05
N LEU A 92 11.52 -1.94 -13.11
CA LEU A 92 11.94 -0.84 -12.22
C LEU A 92 11.05 0.41 -12.32
N ASP A 93 10.41 0.63 -13.48
CA ASP A 93 9.47 1.74 -13.70
C ASP A 93 8.25 1.66 -12.78
N LEU A 94 7.67 0.46 -12.61
CA LEU A 94 6.52 0.22 -11.74
C LEU A 94 6.89 0.34 -10.26
N LEU A 95 8.08 -0.13 -9.89
CA LEU A 95 8.62 0.01 -8.55
C LEU A 95 8.84 1.49 -8.20
N HIS A 96 9.49 2.26 -9.07
CA HIS A 96 9.68 3.70 -8.91
C HIS A 96 8.34 4.44 -8.76
N ARG A 97 7.36 4.16 -9.65
CA ARG A 97 6.02 4.78 -9.57
C ARG A 97 5.36 4.52 -8.21
N ASN A 98 5.46 3.30 -7.69
CA ASN A 98 4.90 2.96 -6.39
C ASN A 98 5.56 3.72 -5.24
N ILE A 99 6.89 3.82 -5.24
CA ILE A 99 7.63 4.57 -4.23
C ILE A 99 7.27 6.06 -4.29
N THR A 100 7.29 6.66 -5.49
CA THR A 100 6.90 8.06 -5.66
C THR A 100 5.47 8.31 -5.23
N TRP A 101 4.55 7.39 -5.54
CA TRP A 101 3.17 7.47 -5.09
C TRP A 101 3.10 7.43 -3.56
N GLN A 102 3.79 6.47 -2.91
CA GLN A 102 3.84 6.31 -1.46
C GLN A 102 4.40 7.53 -0.72
N LEU A 103 5.37 8.22 -1.32
CA LEU A 103 5.92 9.46 -0.80
C LEU A 103 4.94 10.63 -0.99
N MET A 104 4.33 10.76 -2.17
CA MET A 104 3.50 11.93 -2.50
C MET A 104 2.10 11.90 -1.87
N TYR A 105 1.45 10.73 -1.77
CA TYR A 105 0.05 10.68 -1.29
C TYR A 105 -0.11 11.12 0.17
N ARG A 106 0.94 10.96 0.98
CA ARG A 106 0.97 11.36 2.40
C ARG A 106 1.41 12.82 2.60
N ASN A 107 1.92 13.46 1.56
CA ASN A 107 2.49 14.80 1.65
C ASN A 107 1.41 15.87 1.66
N LEU A 108 1.49 16.76 2.65
CA LEU A 108 0.65 17.94 2.80
C LEU A 108 1.54 19.16 2.98
N ASP A 109 1.43 20.10 2.05
CA ASP A 109 2.18 21.35 2.10
C ASP A 109 1.35 22.43 2.80
N LEU A 110 1.80 22.84 3.99
CA LEU A 110 1.19 23.89 4.81
C LEU A 110 1.72 25.29 4.50
N THR A 111 2.70 25.40 3.59
CA THR A 111 3.30 26.69 3.29
C THR A 111 2.26 27.62 2.66
N LYS A 112 2.11 28.81 3.25
CA LYS A 112 1.24 29.86 2.74
C LYS A 112 2.00 31.18 2.74
N MET A 113 2.14 31.76 1.56
CA MET A 113 2.65 33.10 1.37
C MET A 113 1.47 34.06 1.21
N LEU A 114 1.52 35.18 1.96
CA LEU A 114 0.46 36.18 1.93
C LEU A 114 0.50 36.94 0.59
N SER A 115 -0.63 36.93 -0.10
CA SER A 115 -0.83 37.77 -1.28
C SER A 115 -1.00 39.24 -0.86
N LYS A 116 -0.88 40.18 -1.81
CA LYS A 116 -1.13 41.61 -1.56
C LYS A 116 -2.46 41.86 -0.83
N ALA A 117 -3.50 41.08 -1.15
CA ALA A 117 -4.85 41.25 -0.62
C ALA A 117 -5.02 40.71 0.82
N GLU A 118 -4.18 39.76 1.23
CA GLU A 118 -4.23 39.17 2.57
C GLU A 118 -3.31 39.90 3.56
N MET A 119 -2.37 40.71 3.05
CA MET A 119 -1.48 41.49 3.90
C MET A 119 -2.24 42.63 4.61
N PRO A 120 -1.91 42.93 5.88
CA PRO A 120 -2.60 43.99 6.62
C PRO A 120 -2.31 45.39 6.05
N GLY A 121 -3.34 46.19 5.83
CA GLY A 121 -3.23 47.57 5.34
C GLY A 121 -3.14 47.69 3.81
N GLY A 122 -2.60 48.81 3.30
CA GLY A 122 -2.44 49.02 1.86
C GLY A 122 -3.70 49.39 1.08
N GLY A 123 -4.78 49.77 1.77
CA GLY A 123 -6.03 50.26 1.15
C GLY A 123 -5.97 51.73 0.69
N ARG A 124 -5.05 52.54 1.23
CA ARG A 124 -4.84 53.93 0.82
C ARG A 124 -3.77 54.02 -0.27
N LYS A 125 -4.04 54.82 -1.30
CA LYS A 125 -3.06 55.13 -2.35
C LYS A 125 -1.86 55.89 -1.74
N PRO A 126 -0.60 55.46 -1.96
CA PRO A 126 0.57 56.07 -1.31
C PRO A 126 0.78 57.55 -1.66
N TRP A 127 0.57 57.92 -2.92
CA TRP A 127 0.69 59.29 -3.43
C TRP A 127 -0.24 59.51 -4.65
N PRO A 128 -0.59 60.77 -4.98
CA PRO A 128 -1.40 61.07 -6.16
C PRO A 128 -0.72 60.61 -7.45
N GLN A 129 -1.54 60.34 -8.48
CA GLN A 129 -1.05 59.78 -9.75
C GLN A 129 -0.02 60.65 -10.47
N LYS A 130 -0.13 61.98 -10.33
CA LYS A 130 0.70 62.97 -11.04
C LYS A 130 1.22 64.01 -10.04
N LYS A 131 2.13 64.88 -10.51
CA LYS A 131 2.72 66.03 -9.77
C LYS A 131 3.77 65.69 -8.70
N MET A 132 3.96 64.41 -8.35
CA MET A 132 4.89 63.98 -7.29
C MET A 132 6.31 63.62 -7.78
N GLY A 133 6.52 63.46 -9.10
CA GLY A 133 7.80 63.02 -9.68
C GLY A 133 8.21 61.57 -9.36
N ARG A 134 7.32 60.77 -8.75
CA ARG A 134 7.55 59.37 -8.37
C ARG A 134 6.84 58.41 -9.33
N HIS A 135 7.27 57.14 -9.36
CA HIS A 135 6.59 56.09 -10.13
C HIS A 135 5.12 55.93 -9.71
N HIS A 136 4.26 55.42 -10.59
CA HIS A 136 2.84 55.21 -10.28
C HIS A 136 2.64 54.02 -9.35
N ALA A 137 2.11 54.24 -8.15
CA ALA A 137 1.84 53.20 -7.16
C ALA A 137 0.37 53.18 -6.72
N GLY A 138 -0.23 51.98 -6.71
CA GLY A 138 -1.61 51.78 -6.25
C GLY A 138 -1.72 51.42 -4.77
N SER A 139 -0.74 50.70 -4.22
CA SER A 139 -0.75 50.22 -2.84
C SER A 139 0.68 49.96 -2.36
N ILE A 140 0.95 50.23 -1.08
CA ILE A 140 2.23 49.89 -0.43
C ILE A 140 2.45 48.37 -0.28
N ARG A 141 1.40 47.54 -0.46
CA ARG A 141 1.48 46.08 -0.34
C ARG A 141 1.77 45.37 -1.66
N ALA A 142 1.99 46.10 -2.75
CA ALA A 142 2.29 45.49 -4.04
C ALA A 142 3.64 44.74 -4.01
N PRO A 143 3.84 43.69 -4.83
CA PRO A 143 5.02 42.81 -4.75
C PRO A 143 6.38 43.50 -4.93
N HIS A 144 6.42 44.65 -5.62
CA HIS A 144 7.65 45.43 -5.83
C HIS A 144 8.02 46.32 -4.63
N PHE A 145 7.11 46.52 -3.67
CA PHE A 145 7.41 47.24 -2.44
C PHE A 145 8.04 46.31 -1.40
N SER A 146 8.93 46.87 -0.57
CA SER A 146 9.42 46.18 0.62
C SER A 146 8.24 45.84 1.54
N ARG A 147 8.21 44.60 2.06
CA ARG A 147 7.08 44.06 2.85
C ARG A 147 5.75 44.06 2.08
N GLY A 148 5.82 44.00 0.74
CA GLY A 148 4.71 43.70 -0.14
C GLY A 148 4.38 42.22 -0.18
N GLY A 149 3.20 41.88 -0.68
CA GLY A 149 2.75 40.49 -0.79
C GLY A 149 3.39 39.78 -1.98
N PHE A 150 3.47 38.45 -1.91
CA PHE A 150 4.03 37.65 -3.00
C PHE A 150 3.04 37.56 -4.18
N ALA A 151 3.53 37.73 -5.41
CA ALA A 151 2.71 37.61 -6.63
C ALA A 151 2.36 36.15 -6.95
N HIS A 152 3.39 35.29 -7.04
CA HIS A 152 3.27 33.85 -7.26
C HIS A 152 3.90 33.09 -6.09
N GLY A 153 3.33 33.32 -4.90
CA GLY A 153 3.75 32.61 -3.70
C GLY A 153 3.01 31.27 -3.53
N ALA A 154 3.56 30.41 -2.67
CA ALA A 154 2.88 29.18 -2.26
C ALA A 154 1.49 29.51 -1.68
N ARG A 155 0.46 28.83 -2.19
CA ARG A 155 -0.93 28.95 -1.71
C ARG A 155 -1.25 27.69 -0.92
N GLY A 156 -1.30 27.81 0.41
CA GLY A 156 -1.57 26.68 1.29
C GLY A 156 -3.07 26.47 1.56
N PRO A 157 -3.47 25.36 2.19
CA PRO A 157 -2.77 24.07 2.20
C PRO A 157 -2.92 23.37 0.84
N ARG A 158 -1.83 22.80 0.31
CA ARG A 158 -1.84 22.03 -0.94
C ARG A 158 -1.60 20.56 -0.67
N THR A 159 -2.46 19.71 -1.21
CA THR A 159 -2.29 18.25 -1.18
C THR A 159 -1.71 17.76 -2.50
N TRP A 160 -0.81 16.77 -2.42
CA TRP A 160 -0.24 16.06 -3.58
C TRP A 160 -0.88 14.68 -3.76
N PHE A 161 -2.12 14.54 -3.26
CA PHE A 161 -2.82 13.27 -3.23
C PHE A 161 -3.26 12.83 -4.63
N TYR A 162 -2.87 11.62 -5.00
CA TYR A 162 -3.43 10.89 -6.13
C TYR A 162 -3.44 9.40 -5.82
N MET A 163 -4.35 8.66 -6.45
CA MET A 163 -4.45 7.21 -6.27
C MET A 163 -3.88 6.48 -7.47
N LEU A 164 -2.88 5.63 -7.23
CA LEU A 164 -2.31 4.76 -8.25
C LEU A 164 -3.23 3.54 -8.48
N PRO A 165 -3.49 3.13 -9.73
CA PRO A 165 -4.29 1.95 -10.03
C PRO A 165 -3.80 0.70 -9.31
N ASP A 166 -4.73 -0.10 -8.80
CA ASP A 166 -4.45 -1.32 -8.01
C ASP A 166 -3.49 -2.27 -8.73
N SER A 167 -3.66 -2.45 -10.05
CA SER A 167 -2.80 -3.33 -10.85
C SER A 167 -1.34 -2.89 -10.84
N ILE A 168 -1.08 -1.58 -10.95
CA ILE A 168 0.28 -1.02 -10.90
C ILE A 168 0.85 -1.18 -9.49
N ARG A 169 0.03 -1.01 -8.45
CA ARG A 169 0.45 -1.18 -7.06
C ARG A 169 0.88 -2.61 -6.74
N LEU A 170 0.08 -3.57 -7.19
CA LEU A 170 0.37 -4.99 -7.01
C LEU A 170 1.60 -5.43 -7.80
N GLU A 171 1.70 -5.00 -9.06
CA GLU A 171 2.82 -5.40 -9.91
C GLU A 171 4.14 -4.84 -9.38
N GLY A 172 4.16 -3.60 -8.88
CA GLY A 172 5.36 -3.07 -8.23
C GLY A 172 5.76 -3.83 -6.96
N LEU A 173 4.79 -4.33 -6.19
CA LEU A 173 5.08 -5.19 -5.03
C LEU A 173 5.65 -6.55 -5.46
N CYS A 174 5.10 -7.18 -6.51
CA CYS A 174 5.62 -8.43 -7.06
C CYS A 174 7.04 -8.24 -7.61
N VAL A 175 7.30 -7.12 -8.30
CA VAL A 175 8.64 -6.76 -8.78
C VAL A 175 9.61 -6.61 -7.62
N ALA A 176 9.23 -5.89 -6.55
CA ALA A 176 10.07 -5.72 -5.38
C ALA A 176 10.43 -7.06 -4.71
N LEU A 177 9.44 -7.95 -4.53
CA LEU A 177 9.65 -9.30 -4.00
C LEU A 177 10.52 -10.17 -4.92
N THR A 178 10.31 -10.08 -6.23
CA THR A 178 11.12 -10.79 -7.23
C THR A 178 12.57 -10.31 -7.18
N LEU A 179 12.81 -9.00 -7.09
CA LEU A 179 14.17 -8.45 -6.98
C LEU A 179 14.87 -8.94 -5.70
N LYS A 180 14.20 -8.88 -4.54
CA LYS A 180 14.75 -9.39 -3.28
C LYS A 180 15.07 -10.88 -3.36
N HIS A 181 14.22 -11.67 -4.00
CA HIS A 181 14.49 -13.09 -4.19
C HIS A 181 15.69 -13.34 -5.13
N VAL A 182 15.75 -12.66 -6.27
CA VAL A 182 16.85 -12.82 -7.26
C VAL A 182 18.19 -12.32 -6.71
N GLN A 183 18.18 -11.32 -5.83
CA GLN A 183 19.37 -10.79 -5.17
C GLN A 183 19.86 -11.63 -3.98
N ASN A 184 19.12 -12.69 -3.61
CA ASN A 184 19.33 -13.48 -2.38
C ASN A 184 19.14 -12.70 -1.07
N ASP A 185 18.42 -11.58 -1.13
CA ASP A 185 18.11 -10.72 0.02
C ASP A 185 16.81 -11.14 0.74
N LEU A 186 16.06 -12.09 0.16
CA LEU A 186 14.83 -12.62 0.72
C LEU A 186 15.13 -13.92 1.50
N VAL A 187 14.92 -13.87 2.81
CA VAL A 187 15.11 -15.00 3.70
C VAL A 187 13.75 -15.47 4.21
N ILE A 188 13.52 -16.78 4.18
CA ILE A 188 12.30 -17.37 4.74
C ILE A 188 12.66 -18.09 6.03
N VAL A 189 11.84 -17.85 7.05
CA VAL A 189 12.01 -18.43 8.39
C VAL A 189 10.77 -19.22 8.76
N ASP A 190 10.94 -20.32 9.50
CA ASP A 190 9.82 -21.12 10.03
C ASP A 190 8.92 -20.30 10.96
N ASP A 191 9.45 -19.87 12.10
CA ASP A 191 8.71 -19.11 13.10
C ASP A 191 9.64 -18.14 13.88
N PHE A 192 9.16 -16.94 14.14
CA PHE A 192 9.85 -15.94 14.98
C PHE A 192 9.82 -16.27 16.47
N ALA A 193 8.93 -17.18 16.90
CA ALA A 193 8.90 -17.67 18.27
C ALA A 193 10.11 -18.55 18.63
N SER A 194 10.82 -19.08 17.62
CA SER A 194 11.98 -19.96 17.82
C SER A 194 13.24 -19.25 18.33
N LEU A 195 13.23 -17.91 18.40
CA LEU A 195 14.36 -17.12 18.90
C LEU A 195 14.68 -17.51 20.37
N PRO A 196 15.94 -17.87 20.69
CA PRO A 196 16.29 -18.35 22.04
C PRO A 196 16.24 -17.22 23.08
N THR A 197 16.81 -16.06 22.75
CA THR A 197 17.05 -14.94 23.67
C THR A 197 16.41 -13.65 23.16
N ASN A 198 16.12 -12.71 24.06
CA ASN A 198 15.52 -11.40 23.74
C ASN A 198 16.58 -10.30 23.58
N GLU A 199 17.86 -10.65 23.75
CA GLU A 199 18.97 -9.70 23.74
C GLU A 199 19.19 -9.14 22.33
N PRO A 200 19.35 -7.82 22.17
CA PRO A 200 19.59 -7.20 20.87
C PRO A 200 20.92 -7.63 20.25
N GLN A 201 21.96 -7.82 21.08
CA GLN A 201 23.29 -8.20 20.61
C GLN A 201 23.25 -9.55 19.90
N TYR A 202 22.50 -10.51 20.46
CA TYR A 202 22.30 -11.81 19.82
C TYR A 202 21.67 -11.69 18.43
N LEU A 203 20.69 -10.80 18.25
CA LEU A 203 20.04 -10.59 16.95
C LEU A 203 20.98 -9.91 15.94
N HIS A 204 21.81 -8.98 16.40
CA HIS A 204 22.87 -8.36 15.58
C HIS A 204 23.91 -9.39 15.13
N ASP A 205 24.46 -10.15 16.09
CA ASP A 205 25.46 -11.19 15.81
C ASP A 205 24.90 -12.24 14.85
N LEU A 206 23.62 -12.62 15.00
CA LEU A 206 22.94 -13.53 14.08
C LEU A 206 22.87 -12.95 12.67
N ALA A 207 22.50 -11.67 12.52
CA ALA A 207 22.41 -11.02 11.22
C ALA A 207 23.79 -10.92 10.54
N ASP A 208 24.84 -10.60 11.31
CA ASP A 208 26.21 -10.53 10.82
C ASP A 208 26.75 -11.90 10.42
N LEU A 209 26.55 -12.93 11.26
CA LEU A 209 26.97 -14.31 10.97
C LEU A 209 26.31 -14.88 9.71
N ARG A 210 25.04 -14.53 9.47
CA ARG A 210 24.27 -14.98 8.31
C ARG A 210 24.40 -14.04 7.10
N ASN A 211 25.22 -13.00 7.19
CA ASN A 211 25.42 -11.98 6.16
C ASN A 211 24.11 -11.33 5.67
N TRP A 212 23.20 -11.01 6.59
CA TRP A 212 21.94 -10.33 6.27
C TRP A 212 22.10 -8.83 5.99
N GLY A 213 23.31 -8.31 6.08
CA GLY A 213 23.60 -6.89 5.89
C GLY A 213 23.17 -6.04 7.08
N TYR A 214 23.20 -4.73 6.90
CA TYR A 214 23.06 -3.75 7.98
C TYR A 214 21.60 -3.58 8.43
N SER A 215 20.64 -3.77 7.52
CA SER A 215 19.22 -3.46 7.77
C SER A 215 18.30 -4.61 7.37
N VAL A 216 17.43 -4.99 8.31
CA VAL A 216 16.60 -6.20 8.22
C VAL A 216 15.15 -5.85 8.50
N LEU A 217 14.25 -6.29 7.62
CA LEU A 217 12.81 -6.20 7.79
C LEU A 217 12.23 -7.58 8.13
N PHE A 218 11.68 -7.73 9.33
CA PHE A 218 10.96 -8.93 9.76
C PHE A 218 9.48 -8.83 9.42
N VAL A 219 8.94 -9.78 8.65
CA VAL A 219 7.54 -9.81 8.21
C VAL A 219 6.76 -10.93 8.89
N SER A 220 5.88 -10.56 9.83
CA SER A 220 5.01 -11.47 10.58
C SER A 220 3.64 -11.65 9.92
N ASP A 221 2.98 -12.76 10.21
CA ASP A 221 1.63 -13.09 9.72
C ASP A 221 0.55 -12.16 10.29
N SER A 222 0.64 -11.87 11.59
CA SER A 222 -0.31 -11.06 12.35
C SER A 222 0.41 -9.96 13.17
N ALA A 223 -0.39 -9.14 13.87
CA ALA A 223 0.14 -8.15 14.80
C ALA A 223 0.70 -8.77 16.09
N ASP A 224 0.29 -10.01 16.39
CA ASP A 224 0.76 -10.74 17.56
C ASP A 224 2.09 -11.41 17.20
N VAL A 225 3.17 -10.75 17.59
CA VAL A 225 4.56 -11.21 17.36
C VAL A 225 5.17 -11.68 18.67
N SER A 226 6.17 -12.56 18.60
CA SER A 226 6.91 -13.01 19.78
C SER A 226 7.50 -11.82 20.54
N THR A 227 7.28 -11.77 21.86
CA THR A 227 7.77 -10.69 22.73
C THR A 227 9.29 -10.53 22.62
N LYS A 228 10.00 -11.65 22.51
CA LYS A 228 11.46 -11.70 22.34
C LYS A 228 11.96 -10.88 21.15
N LEU A 229 11.33 -11.07 20.00
CA LEU A 229 11.70 -10.37 18.76
C LEU A 229 11.39 -8.89 18.87
N VAL A 230 10.23 -8.55 19.45
CA VAL A 230 9.78 -7.17 19.63
C VAL A 230 10.73 -6.40 20.56
N GLU A 231 11.11 -6.98 21.70
CA GLU A 231 12.07 -6.39 22.63
C GLU A 231 13.42 -6.15 21.96
N ALA A 232 13.97 -7.18 21.27
CA ALA A 232 15.24 -7.06 20.55
C ALA A 232 15.20 -5.98 19.44
N CYS A 233 14.13 -5.93 18.64
CA CYS A 233 14.00 -4.97 17.54
C CYS A 233 13.70 -3.54 18.01
N ASN A 234 13.09 -3.35 19.19
CA ASN A 234 12.81 -2.00 19.70
C ASN A 234 14.11 -1.27 20.10
N GLU A 235 15.13 -2.00 20.52
CA GLU A 235 16.44 -1.44 20.87
C GLU A 235 17.30 -1.14 19.63
N ILE A 236 17.08 -1.86 18.52
CA ILE A 236 17.87 -1.76 17.29
C ILE A 236 17.12 -0.96 16.21
N SER A 237 17.62 0.24 15.89
CA SER A 237 16.98 1.09 14.87
C SER A 237 17.04 0.55 13.43
N SER A 238 18.04 -0.28 13.11
CA SER A 238 18.23 -0.86 11.77
C SER A 238 17.27 -2.02 11.48
N PHE A 239 16.71 -2.62 12.51
CA PHE A 239 15.79 -3.75 12.41
C PHE A 239 14.37 -3.28 12.64
N THR A 240 13.43 -3.82 11.88
CA THR A 240 12.03 -3.40 12.00
C THR A 240 11.11 -4.56 11.76
N ILE A 241 10.06 -4.65 12.58
CA ILE A 241 9.03 -5.67 12.46
C ILE A 241 7.81 -5.04 11.77
N MET A 242 7.22 -5.79 10.84
CA MET A 242 6.04 -5.36 10.11
C MET A 242 5.10 -6.54 9.86
N PRO A 243 3.80 -6.42 10.10
CA PRO A 243 2.86 -7.46 9.74
C PRO A 243 2.60 -7.49 8.22
N VAL A 244 2.18 -8.64 7.65
CA VAL A 244 1.94 -8.81 6.20
C VAL A 244 1.04 -7.72 5.62
N TYR A 245 0.00 -7.29 6.35
CA TYR A 245 -0.94 -6.28 5.85
C TYR A 245 -0.33 -4.87 5.73
N GLY A 246 0.77 -4.59 6.43
CA GLY A 246 1.52 -3.33 6.35
C GLY A 246 2.62 -3.33 5.28
N LEU A 247 2.87 -4.48 4.64
CA LEU A 247 3.96 -4.64 3.69
C LEU A 247 3.79 -3.70 2.49
N ASN A 248 4.86 -3.01 2.12
CA ASN A 248 4.83 -1.97 1.12
C ASN A 248 6.15 -1.91 0.33
N CYS A 249 6.09 -1.36 -0.90
CA CYS A 249 7.26 -1.26 -1.78
C CYS A 249 8.40 -0.41 -1.18
N PHE A 250 8.09 0.70 -0.52
CA PHE A 250 9.08 1.58 0.11
C PHE A 250 9.90 0.84 1.17
N SER A 251 9.25 0.12 2.08
CA SER A 251 9.90 -0.70 3.10
C SER A 251 10.75 -1.80 2.46
N LEU A 252 10.23 -2.54 1.48
CA LEU A 252 11.00 -3.58 0.80
C LEU A 252 12.30 -3.05 0.17
N VAL A 253 12.31 -1.81 -0.32
CA VAL A 253 13.52 -1.18 -0.90
C VAL A 253 14.41 -0.52 0.16
N LYS A 254 13.83 -0.05 1.27
CA LYS A 254 14.56 0.61 2.35
C LYS A 254 15.50 -0.34 3.08
N TYR A 255 15.07 -1.59 3.31
CA TYR A 255 15.86 -2.59 4.02
C TYR A 255 16.66 -3.46 3.02
N GLU A 256 17.87 -3.84 3.41
CA GLU A 256 18.76 -4.69 2.61
C GLU A 256 18.21 -6.11 2.55
N THR A 257 17.87 -6.70 3.69
CA THR A 257 17.25 -8.03 3.72
C THR A 257 15.83 -8.00 4.26
N VAL A 258 15.03 -8.93 3.75
CA VAL A 258 13.64 -9.11 4.16
C VAL A 258 13.48 -10.54 4.62
N VAL A 259 13.14 -10.70 5.90
CA VAL A 259 12.95 -11.99 6.56
C VAL A 259 11.44 -12.22 6.72
N ILE A 260 10.90 -13.22 6.04
CA ILE A 260 9.46 -13.51 6.04
C ILE A 260 9.20 -14.84 6.74
N CYS A 261 8.24 -14.85 7.69
CA CYS A 261 7.77 -16.09 8.29
C CYS A 261 7.00 -16.95 7.26
N GLN A 262 7.14 -18.28 7.32
CA GLN A 262 6.48 -19.20 6.39
C GLN A 262 4.95 -19.00 6.35
N LYS A 263 4.32 -18.79 7.52
CA LYS A 263 2.88 -18.49 7.63
C LYS A 263 2.53 -17.17 6.94
N ALA A 264 3.36 -16.15 7.14
CA ALA A 264 3.22 -14.82 6.54
C ALA A 264 3.31 -14.89 5.01
N LEU A 265 4.24 -15.68 4.50
CA LEU A 265 4.44 -15.92 3.07
C LEU A 265 3.20 -16.55 2.42
N LYS A 266 2.58 -17.56 3.05
CA LYS A 266 1.35 -18.20 2.56
C LYS A 266 0.22 -17.19 2.41
N ILE A 267 -0.04 -16.41 3.46
CA ILE A 267 -1.07 -15.34 3.46
C ILE A 267 -0.79 -14.29 2.36
N LEU A 268 0.48 -13.91 2.20
CA LEU A 268 0.90 -12.94 1.20
C LEU A 268 0.63 -13.44 -0.22
N GLN A 269 1.04 -14.68 -0.52
CA GLN A 269 0.82 -15.28 -1.84
C GLN A 269 -0.67 -15.40 -2.16
N GLU A 270 -1.47 -15.91 -1.21
CA GLU A 270 -2.92 -16.05 -1.38
C GLU A 270 -3.59 -14.71 -1.70
N ARG A 271 -3.25 -13.63 -0.97
CA ARG A 271 -3.83 -12.30 -1.19
C ARG A 271 -3.47 -11.72 -2.55
N ILE A 272 -2.22 -11.85 -2.96
CA ILE A 272 -1.77 -11.33 -4.26
C ILE A 272 -2.44 -12.10 -5.40
N LEU A 273 -2.48 -13.44 -5.32
CA LEU A 273 -3.10 -14.28 -6.34
C LEU A 273 -4.59 -14.04 -6.47
N LEU A 274 -5.30 -13.93 -5.34
CA LEU A 274 -6.71 -13.59 -5.33
C LEU A 274 -6.95 -12.28 -6.07
N GLN A 275 -6.13 -11.26 -5.81
CA GLN A 275 -6.30 -9.94 -6.40
C GLN A 275 -5.94 -9.89 -7.88
N LYS A 276 -4.91 -10.64 -8.35
CA LYS A 276 -4.56 -10.75 -9.77
C LYS A 276 -5.63 -11.49 -10.57
N ASN A 277 -6.25 -12.51 -9.98
CA ASN A 277 -7.27 -13.35 -10.63
C ASN A 277 -8.71 -12.89 -10.34
N ARG A 278 -8.89 -11.79 -9.60
CA ARG A 278 -10.20 -11.25 -9.27
C ARG A 278 -10.88 -10.72 -10.53
N ALA A 279 -12.09 -11.18 -10.81
CA ALA A 279 -12.93 -10.56 -11.83
C ALA A 279 -13.20 -9.08 -11.48
N GLY A 280 -13.26 -8.22 -12.51
CA GLY A 280 -13.63 -6.82 -12.31
C GLY A 280 -14.99 -6.69 -11.61
N THR A 281 -15.20 -5.60 -10.87
CA THR A 281 -16.51 -5.35 -10.27
C THR A 281 -17.56 -5.23 -11.38
N MET A 282 -18.66 -6.00 -11.26
CA MET A 282 -19.79 -5.92 -12.21
C MET A 282 -20.32 -4.49 -12.35
N HIS A 283 -20.23 -3.71 -11.27
CA HIS A 283 -20.60 -2.30 -11.24
C HIS A 283 -19.78 -1.43 -12.22
N LYS A 284 -18.54 -1.82 -12.59
CA LYS A 284 -17.73 -1.11 -13.59
C LYS A 284 -18.28 -1.28 -15.01
N LYS A 285 -18.86 -2.45 -15.31
CA LYS A 285 -19.55 -2.77 -16.58
C LYS A 285 -20.90 -2.06 -16.67
N TYR A 286 -21.64 -1.98 -15.56
CA TYR A 286 -22.96 -1.32 -15.52
C TYR A 286 -22.90 0.18 -15.28
N ARG A 287 -21.77 0.76 -14.84
CA ARG A 287 -21.61 2.22 -14.64
C ARG A 287 -21.98 3.02 -15.89
N TYR A 288 -21.65 2.54 -17.09
CA TYR A 288 -22.04 3.19 -18.35
C TYR A 288 -23.54 3.08 -18.65
N LEU A 289 -24.16 1.94 -18.31
CA LEU A 289 -25.60 1.73 -18.50
C LEU A 289 -26.42 2.58 -17.51
N ASP A 290 -25.97 2.67 -16.26
CA ASP A 290 -26.58 3.49 -15.23
C ASP A 290 -26.40 4.98 -15.52
N MET A 291 -25.19 5.42 -15.91
CA MET A 291 -24.95 6.80 -16.33
C MET A 291 -25.73 7.17 -17.60
N LYS A 292 -25.84 6.26 -18.58
CA LYS A 292 -26.67 6.48 -19.77
C LYS A 292 -28.15 6.61 -19.40
N LYS A 293 -28.66 5.78 -18.49
CA LYS A 293 -30.04 5.90 -18.00
C LYS A 293 -30.27 7.20 -17.24
N ILE A 294 -29.29 7.63 -16.43
CA ILE A 294 -29.33 8.92 -15.71
C ILE A 294 -29.35 10.08 -16.71
N LEU A 295 -28.44 10.11 -17.68
CA LEU A 295 -28.37 11.16 -18.71
C LEU A 295 -29.62 11.23 -19.60
N LEU A 296 -30.16 10.07 -20.00
CA LEU A 296 -31.42 10.02 -20.75
C LEU A 296 -32.61 10.50 -19.90
N GLY A 297 -32.66 10.15 -18.62
CA GLY A 297 -33.69 10.62 -17.70
C GLY A 297 -33.53 12.09 -17.27
N GLU A 298 -32.33 12.67 -17.37
CA GLU A 298 -32.08 14.11 -17.21
C GLU A 298 -32.56 14.88 -18.45
N ALA A 299 -32.28 14.38 -19.66
CA ALA A 299 -32.78 14.98 -20.91
C ALA A 299 -34.32 14.98 -21.00
N GLU A 300 -35.00 13.96 -20.48
CA GLU A 300 -36.46 13.94 -20.36
C GLU A 300 -37.02 15.05 -19.45
N LYS A 301 -36.23 15.50 -18.46
CA LYS A 301 -36.59 16.58 -17.53
C LYS A 301 -36.20 17.97 -18.03
N GLU A 302 -35.33 18.07 -19.05
CA GLU A 302 -35.00 19.34 -19.71
C GLU A 302 -36.15 19.84 -20.61
N MET A 303 -37.08 18.97 -20.99
CA MET A 303 -38.30 19.29 -21.73
C MET A 303 -39.48 19.61 -20.79
N ASP A 304 -39.21 20.23 -19.64
CA ASP A 304 -40.24 20.58 -18.67
C ASP A 304 -41.08 21.76 -19.20
N PRO A 305 -42.40 21.62 -19.41
CA PRO A 305 -43.24 22.67 -20.03
C PRO A 305 -43.32 23.95 -19.19
N LYS A 306 -42.88 23.90 -17.93
CA LYS A 306 -42.90 25.02 -16.98
C LYS A 306 -41.55 25.74 -16.84
N PHE A 307 -40.43 25.08 -17.17
CA PHE A 307 -39.09 25.63 -17.05
C PHE A 307 -38.19 25.15 -18.20
N PRO A 308 -38.42 25.61 -19.45
CA PRO A 308 -37.52 25.32 -20.54
C PRO A 308 -36.14 25.94 -20.27
N PRO A 309 -35.03 25.27 -20.67
CA PRO A 309 -33.69 25.81 -20.50
C PRO A 309 -33.57 27.12 -21.27
N PHE A 310 -32.96 28.13 -20.65
CA PHE A 310 -32.65 29.39 -21.30
C PHE A 310 -31.54 29.15 -22.33
N ILE A 311 -31.79 29.51 -23.59
CA ILE A 311 -30.78 29.51 -24.67
C ILE A 311 -29.72 30.57 -24.38
#